data_AF-A0A9N9UGB7-F1
#
_entry.id   AF-A0A9N9UGB7-F1
#
_cell.length_a   1.000
_cell.length_b   1.000
_cell.length_c   1.000
_cell.angle_alpha   90.00
_cell.angle_beta   90.00
_cell.angle_gamma   90.00
#
_symmetry.space_group_name_H-M   'P 1'
#
loop_
_entity.id
_entity.type
_entity.pdbx_description
1 polymer ?
#
loop_
_entity_poly.entity_id
_entity_poly.type
_entity_poly.pdbx_seq_one_letter_code
_entity_poly.pdbx_strand_id
1 'polypeptide(L)'
;MIRALIKQQPRRAMLYLAVFASLFFTLAYLFLRDDDLLPARVFEDFPHHGLCAAHGFDTFPAAASGAPSRKVYDLTMINTELDWLEIRLDALYDAVDVFIIVESPINFHGHAKPMHLRDSWDRFAKYHDKMLYHELEFSGSFRPERTWDIESLQRDASYEQVFPKLTGDRAPRLGDVLVVADVDEIPRPDTIHTLRACNFPRRLTLFSRFYYYSFQFQSVGPEWHHPQATYFDAEKTLKPNDLRGSGGGNYYSRKKESGSYANSSWHCSSCFDSVDQFLNKMASFSHSWMNGPQYRNPDHIASAVRDGQDIWGRKSSTFQRLDNNQDLPPLVKGDDRFIYLKDRSGESAGLKDYP
;
A
#
# COMPACT_ATOMS: atom_id res chain seq x y z
N MET A 1 -53.04 -4.25 -17.96
CA MET A 1 -52.40 -4.94 -19.10
C MET A 1 -51.40 -6.04 -18.68
N ILE A 2 -50.48 -5.78 -17.74
CA ILE A 2 -49.44 -6.75 -17.31
C ILE A 2 -50.01 -8.02 -16.64
N ARG A 3 -51.08 -7.90 -15.83
CA ARG A 3 -51.72 -9.06 -15.18
C ARG A 3 -52.33 -10.07 -16.16
N ALA A 4 -52.66 -9.66 -17.40
CA ALA A 4 -53.19 -10.56 -18.42
C ALA A 4 -52.09 -11.34 -19.15
N LEU A 5 -50.88 -10.78 -19.29
CA LEU A 5 -49.74 -11.45 -19.95
C LEU A 5 -49.16 -12.61 -19.10
N ILE A 6 -49.20 -12.47 -17.77
CA ILE A 6 -48.59 -13.44 -16.83
C ILE A 6 -49.31 -14.79 -16.84
N LYS A 7 -50.62 -14.83 -17.16
CA LYS A 7 -51.43 -16.04 -17.10
C LYS A 7 -51.32 -16.96 -18.32
N GLN A 8 -50.87 -16.44 -19.48
CA GLN A 8 -50.81 -17.23 -20.72
C GLN A 8 -49.39 -17.68 -21.11
N GLN A 9 -48.32 -16.94 -20.75
CA GLN A 9 -46.93 -17.30 -21.13
C GLN A 9 -45.90 -16.96 -20.04
N PRO A 10 -45.80 -17.75 -18.95
CA PRO A 10 -45.00 -17.41 -17.77
C PRO A 10 -43.49 -17.28 -18.05
N ARG A 11 -42.95 -18.07 -18.99
CA ARG A 11 -41.53 -18.00 -19.38
C ARG A 11 -41.15 -16.69 -20.09
N ARG A 12 -42.05 -16.11 -20.89
CA ARG A 12 -41.81 -14.83 -21.58
C ARG A 12 -41.91 -13.65 -20.61
N ALA A 13 -42.84 -13.68 -19.66
CA ALA A 13 -42.93 -12.66 -18.62
C ALA A 13 -41.67 -12.62 -17.73
N MET A 14 -41.10 -13.78 -17.41
CA MET A 14 -39.84 -13.88 -16.65
C MET A 14 -38.64 -13.33 -17.44
N LEU A 15 -38.59 -13.58 -18.76
CA LEU A 15 -37.56 -13.03 -19.64
C LEU A 15 -37.65 -11.49 -19.72
N TYR A 16 -38.85 -10.92 -19.84
CA TYR A 16 -39.04 -9.47 -19.85
C TYR A 16 -38.64 -8.82 -18.52
N LEU A 17 -38.95 -9.46 -17.38
CA LEU A 17 -38.52 -8.98 -16.07
C LEU A 17 -37.00 -9.01 -15.90
N ALA A 18 -36.33 -10.06 -16.39
CA ALA A 18 -34.87 -10.16 -16.35
C ALA A 18 -34.18 -9.10 -17.21
N VAL A 19 -34.71 -8.86 -18.43
CA VAL A 19 -34.20 -7.80 -19.32
C VAL A 19 -34.42 -6.42 -18.72
N PHE A 20 -35.59 -6.18 -18.11
CA PHE A 20 -35.89 -4.88 -17.48
C PHE A 20 -35.04 -4.62 -16.24
N ALA A 21 -34.77 -5.65 -15.43
CA ALA A 21 -33.87 -5.56 -14.28
C ALA A 21 -32.42 -5.29 -14.72
N SER A 22 -31.95 -5.97 -15.77
CA SER A 22 -30.61 -5.76 -16.32
C SER A 22 -30.46 -4.35 -16.91
N LEU A 23 -31.45 -3.86 -17.67
CA LEU A 23 -31.46 -2.48 -18.17
C LEU A 23 -31.51 -1.46 -17.03
N PHE A 24 -32.30 -1.69 -15.98
CA PHE A 24 -32.36 -0.81 -14.81
C PHE A 24 -31.02 -0.77 -14.06
N PHE A 25 -30.36 -1.91 -13.85
CA PHE A 25 -29.03 -1.95 -13.22
C PHE A 25 -27.96 -1.28 -14.09
N THR A 26 -28.03 -1.43 -15.42
CA THR A 26 -27.08 -0.80 -16.34
C THR A 26 -27.30 0.72 -16.40
N LEU A 27 -28.55 1.18 -16.41
CA LEU A 27 -28.89 2.60 -16.34
C LEU A 27 -28.57 3.21 -14.97
N ALA A 28 -28.83 2.52 -13.87
CA ALA A 28 -28.43 2.97 -12.53
C ALA A 28 -26.91 3.07 -12.42
N TYR A 29 -26.16 2.12 -12.99
CA TYR A 29 -24.70 2.15 -13.03
C TYR A 29 -24.17 3.30 -13.91
N LEU A 30 -24.88 3.67 -14.97
CA LEU A 30 -24.53 4.81 -15.84
C LEU A 30 -24.91 6.17 -15.20
N PHE A 31 -25.99 6.24 -14.43
CA PHE A 31 -26.43 7.46 -13.73
C PHE A 31 -25.72 7.71 -12.39
N LEU A 32 -25.11 6.69 -11.79
CA LEU A 32 -24.26 6.81 -10.60
C LEU A 32 -22.79 7.10 -10.92
N ARG A 33 -22.48 7.43 -12.18
CA ARG A 33 -21.13 7.66 -12.70
C ARG A 33 -20.90 9.11 -13.14
N ASP A 34 -21.45 10.06 -12.39
CA ASP A 34 -20.98 11.44 -12.41
C ASP A 34 -20.42 11.73 -11.01
N ASP A 35 -19.09 11.69 -10.94
CA ASP A 35 -18.27 12.03 -9.78
C ASP A 35 -18.32 13.55 -9.55
N ASP A 36 -19.05 13.99 -8.53
CA ASP A 36 -18.70 15.23 -7.84
C ASP A 36 -17.47 14.92 -6.96
N LEU A 37 -16.33 15.42 -7.42
CA LEU A 37 -15.10 15.59 -6.65
C LEU A 37 -15.44 16.37 -5.36
N LEU A 38 -15.63 15.66 -4.25
CA LEU A 38 -15.74 16.29 -2.95
C LEU A 38 -14.40 16.96 -2.62
N PRO A 39 -14.37 18.29 -2.42
CA PRO A 39 -13.16 18.96 -1.98
C PRO A 39 -12.81 18.46 -0.58
N ALA A 40 -11.54 18.16 -0.37
CA ALA A 40 -10.96 17.86 0.93
C ALA A 40 -11.18 19.07 1.87
N ARG A 41 -12.32 19.08 2.60
CA ARG A 41 -12.64 19.90 3.77
C ARG A 41 -14.12 19.73 4.22
N VAL A 42 -14.58 18.49 4.41
CA VAL A 42 -15.77 18.22 5.25
C VAL A 42 -15.60 16.83 5.91
N PHE A 43 -14.84 16.76 7.00
CA PHE A 43 -14.77 15.55 7.84
C PHE A 43 -15.06 15.87 9.31
N GLU A 44 -15.97 16.81 9.55
CA GLU A 44 -16.69 16.86 10.81
C GLU A 44 -18.05 16.16 10.59
N ASP A 45 -18.23 15.03 11.29
CA ASP A 45 -19.50 14.30 11.48
C ASP A 45 -20.12 13.54 10.29
N PHE A 46 -19.35 12.73 9.56
CA PHE A 46 -19.97 11.52 9.02
C PHE A 46 -20.20 10.53 10.17
N PRO A 47 -21.43 10.05 10.42
CA PRO A 47 -21.64 9.02 11.42
C PRO A 47 -20.77 7.82 11.05
N HIS A 48 -19.82 7.42 11.91
CA HIS A 48 -18.88 6.33 11.65
C HIS A 48 -19.55 5.06 11.11
N HIS A 49 -20.82 4.84 11.47
CA HIS A 49 -21.68 3.79 10.94
C HIS A 49 -21.81 3.81 9.40
N GLY A 50 -22.02 4.97 8.78
CA GLY A 50 -22.14 5.08 7.32
C GLY A 50 -20.84 4.76 6.60
N LEU A 51 -19.70 5.21 7.14
CA LEU A 51 -18.37 4.93 6.61
C LEU A 51 -18.05 3.42 6.64
N CYS A 52 -18.27 2.76 7.78
CA CYS A 52 -17.96 1.34 7.91
C CYS A 52 -18.88 0.47 7.05
N ALA A 53 -20.18 0.75 7.05
CA ALA A 53 -21.16 -0.01 6.28
C ALA A 53 -20.88 0.07 4.77
N ALA A 54 -20.42 1.23 4.26
CA ALA A 54 -20.04 1.39 2.85
C ALA A 54 -18.91 0.45 2.41
N HIS A 55 -18.12 -0.05 3.35
CA HIS A 55 -17.02 -0.99 3.12
C HIS A 55 -17.29 -2.40 3.65
N GLY A 56 -18.52 -2.69 4.09
CA GLY A 56 -18.88 -3.99 4.65
C GLY A 56 -18.26 -4.29 6.02
N PHE A 57 -17.92 -3.24 6.76
CA PHE A 57 -17.36 -3.31 8.11
C PHE A 57 -18.37 -2.83 9.15
N ASP A 58 -18.22 -3.32 10.38
CA ASP A 58 -18.93 -2.78 11.53
C ASP A 58 -18.16 -1.60 12.13
N THR A 59 -18.82 -0.71 12.85
CA THR A 59 -18.13 0.33 13.62
C THR A 59 -17.24 -0.30 14.68
N PHE A 60 -15.98 0.12 14.73
CA PHE A 60 -15.15 -0.15 15.90
C PHE A 60 -15.80 0.55 17.09
N PRO A 61 -15.95 -0.11 18.26
CA PRO A 61 -16.58 0.52 19.39
C PRO A 61 -15.84 1.80 19.74
N ALA A 62 -16.45 2.95 19.44
CA ALA A 62 -16.08 4.19 20.12
C ALA A 62 -16.34 3.91 21.60
N ALA A 63 -15.33 4.11 22.45
CA ALA A 63 -15.61 4.08 23.87
C ALA A 63 -16.69 5.13 24.13
N ALA A 64 -17.90 4.70 24.48
CA ALA A 64 -19.05 5.54 24.81
C ALA A 64 -18.81 6.38 26.09
N SER A 65 -17.54 6.63 26.44
CA SER A 65 -17.04 7.07 27.74
C SER A 65 -15.82 8.00 27.65
N GLY A 66 -15.52 8.59 26.49
CA GLY A 66 -14.43 9.58 26.36
C GLY A 66 -13.02 9.00 26.34
N ALA A 67 -12.86 7.70 26.01
CA ALA A 67 -11.52 7.14 25.81
C ALA A 67 -10.90 7.63 24.50
N PRO A 68 -9.55 7.73 24.41
CA PRO A 68 -8.88 8.22 23.21
C PRO A 68 -9.13 7.27 22.03
N SER A 69 -9.33 7.83 20.81
CA SER A 69 -9.48 7.04 19.58
C SER A 69 -8.35 6.01 19.44
N ARG A 70 -8.65 4.83 18.88
CA ARG A 70 -7.64 3.80 18.62
C ARG A 70 -6.52 4.35 17.74
N LYS A 71 -5.28 4.03 18.09
CA LYS A 71 -4.09 4.52 17.39
C LYS A 71 -3.85 3.75 16.11
N VAL A 72 -3.11 4.36 15.19
CA VAL A 72 -2.62 3.74 13.95
C VAL A 72 -1.10 3.80 13.94
N TYR A 73 -0.50 2.62 13.82
CA TYR A 73 0.92 2.39 13.63
C TYR A 73 1.20 2.02 12.19
N ASP A 74 2.08 2.79 11.55
CA ASP A 74 2.56 2.52 10.21
C ASP A 74 3.92 1.84 10.26
N LEU A 75 4.02 0.59 9.81
CA LEU A 75 5.20 -0.26 9.93
C LEU A 75 5.83 -0.44 8.55
N THR A 76 6.98 0.21 8.34
CA THR A 76 7.62 0.32 7.03
C THR A 76 9.10 -0.03 7.11
N MET A 77 9.60 -0.79 6.14
CA MET A 77 11.04 -0.99 5.95
C MET A 77 11.58 -0.01 4.92
N ILE A 78 12.84 0.41 5.06
CA ILE A 78 13.49 1.27 4.08
C ILE A 78 14.86 0.74 3.65
N ASN A 79 15.22 1.04 2.40
CA ASN A 79 16.56 0.84 1.85
C ASN A 79 17.13 2.17 1.31
N THR A 80 16.87 2.54 0.06
CA THR A 80 17.38 3.77 -0.58
C THR A 80 16.28 4.76 -0.96
N GLU A 81 15.03 4.35 -0.85
CA GLU A 81 13.86 5.04 -1.38
C GLU A 81 13.40 6.23 -0.51
N LEU A 82 14.29 7.18 -0.23
CA LEU A 82 14.02 8.34 0.65
C LEU A 82 12.89 9.25 0.13
N ASP A 83 12.76 9.38 -1.18
CA ASP A 83 11.68 10.14 -1.83
C ASP A 83 10.32 9.50 -1.55
N TRP A 84 10.23 8.16 -1.65
CA TRP A 84 9.01 7.42 -1.32
C TRP A 84 8.67 7.50 0.16
N LEU A 85 9.68 7.52 1.03
CA LEU A 85 9.44 7.77 2.45
C LEU A 85 8.86 9.17 2.69
N GLU A 86 9.39 10.20 2.02
CA GLU A 86 8.85 11.56 2.15
C GLU A 86 7.40 11.65 1.66
N ILE A 87 7.09 11.04 0.52
CA ILE A 87 5.73 10.98 -0.05
C ILE A 87 4.78 10.24 0.91
N ARG A 88 5.22 9.09 1.46
CA ARG A 88 4.44 8.29 2.41
C ARG A 88 4.13 9.08 3.67
N LEU A 89 5.16 9.67 4.28
CA LEU A 89 5.01 10.47 5.50
C LEU A 89 4.07 11.64 5.27
N ASP A 90 4.24 12.37 4.16
CA ASP A 90 3.37 13.51 3.80
C ASP A 90 1.90 13.09 3.66
N ALA A 91 1.65 12.03 2.89
CA ALA A 91 0.29 11.55 2.63
C ALA A 91 -0.43 11.07 3.89
N LEU A 92 0.30 10.49 4.84
CA LEU A 92 -0.28 9.81 6.00
C LEU A 92 -0.18 10.60 7.30
N TYR A 93 0.52 11.74 7.31
CA TYR A 93 0.92 12.45 8.53
C TYR A 93 -0.26 12.77 9.45
N ASP A 94 -1.37 13.22 8.88
CA ASP A 94 -2.55 13.61 9.66
C ASP A 94 -3.38 12.42 10.15
N ALA A 95 -3.23 11.25 9.54
CA ALA A 95 -4.05 10.07 9.81
C ALA A 95 -3.35 9.01 10.68
N VAL A 96 -2.01 9.01 10.72
CA VAL A 96 -1.17 8.08 11.49
C VAL A 96 -0.73 8.71 12.82
N ASP A 97 -0.63 7.89 13.87
CA ASP A 97 -0.14 8.35 15.19
C ASP A 97 1.36 8.08 15.35
N VAL A 98 1.85 6.94 14.83
CA VAL A 98 3.25 6.53 14.96
C VAL A 98 3.73 5.88 13.67
N PHE A 99 4.78 6.43 13.07
CA PHE A 99 5.51 5.81 11.96
C PHE A 99 6.70 5.05 12.53
N ILE A 100 6.80 3.75 12.29
CA ILE A 100 7.94 2.92 12.67
C ILE A 100 8.67 2.53 11.40
N ILE A 101 9.87 3.07 11.25
CA ILE A 101 10.69 2.88 10.06
C ILE A 101 11.94 2.08 10.43
N VAL A 102 12.06 0.91 9.84
CA VAL A 102 13.18 -0.01 10.09
C VAL A 102 14.17 0.05 8.94
N GLU A 103 15.42 0.41 9.25
CA GLU A 103 16.54 0.38 8.30
C GLU A 103 17.55 -0.72 8.69
N SER A 104 17.99 -1.51 7.71
CA SER A 104 19.03 -2.53 7.91
C SER A 104 20.41 -2.03 7.47
N PRO A 105 21.52 -2.37 8.16
CA PRO A 105 22.88 -2.12 7.69
C PRO A 105 23.36 -3.07 6.57
N ILE A 106 22.56 -4.09 6.24
CA ILE A 106 22.80 -5.01 5.12
C ILE A 106 21.59 -5.11 4.20
N ASN A 107 21.79 -5.42 2.93
CA ASN A 107 20.70 -5.75 2.01
C ASN A 107 20.22 -7.21 2.19
N PHE A 108 19.19 -7.63 1.45
CA PHE A 108 18.66 -9.00 1.57
C PHE A 108 19.59 -10.09 1.05
N HIS A 109 20.67 -9.73 0.34
CA HIS A 109 21.75 -10.65 -0.01
C HIS A 109 22.86 -10.70 1.05
N GLY A 110 22.73 -9.95 2.15
CA GLY A 110 23.69 -9.93 3.25
C GLY A 110 24.89 -9.02 3.03
N HIS A 111 24.90 -8.22 1.96
CA HIS A 111 25.99 -7.26 1.71
C HIS A 111 25.77 -5.98 2.53
N ALA A 112 26.85 -5.47 3.14
CA ALA A 112 26.83 -4.19 3.84
C ALA A 112 26.37 -3.06 2.93
N LYS A 113 25.58 -2.15 3.49
CA LYS A 113 25.12 -0.93 2.82
C LYS A 113 25.21 0.29 3.73
N PRO A 114 25.28 1.51 3.17
CA PRO A 114 25.11 2.74 3.94
C PRO A 114 23.73 2.81 4.62
N MET A 115 23.64 3.66 5.65
CA MET A 115 22.40 3.92 6.38
C MET A 115 21.76 5.19 5.85
N HIS A 116 21.07 5.08 4.71
CA HIS A 116 20.54 6.20 3.94
C HIS A 116 19.57 7.07 4.74
N LEU A 117 18.69 6.47 5.55
CA LEU A 117 17.76 7.22 6.37
C LEU A 117 18.47 7.88 7.56
N ARG A 118 19.33 7.14 8.26
CA ARG A 118 20.12 7.69 9.37
C ARG A 118 20.97 8.89 8.91
N ASP A 119 21.64 8.75 7.77
CA ASP A 119 22.54 9.77 7.22
C ASP A 119 21.76 10.97 6.65
N SER A 120 20.45 10.81 6.38
CA SER A 120 19.56 11.86 5.88
C SER A 120 18.48 12.27 6.90
N TRP A 121 18.70 12.02 8.19
CA TRP A 121 17.66 12.17 9.22
C TRP A 121 17.02 13.57 9.27
N ASP A 122 17.84 14.60 9.09
CA ASP A 122 17.42 16.01 9.10
C ASP A 122 16.44 16.35 7.96
N ARG A 123 16.47 15.61 6.84
CA ARG A 123 15.51 15.76 5.74
C ARG A 123 14.06 15.57 6.22
N PHE A 124 13.87 14.78 7.27
CA PHE A 124 12.56 14.38 7.79
C PHE A 124 12.16 15.11 9.07
N ALA A 125 12.85 16.20 9.43
CA ALA A 125 12.64 16.94 10.69
C ALA A 125 11.17 17.30 10.96
N LYS A 126 10.41 17.64 9.91
CA LYS A 126 8.99 17.98 10.01
C LYS A 126 8.07 16.83 10.46
N TYR A 127 8.57 15.59 10.48
CA TYR A 127 7.81 14.37 10.83
C TYR A 127 8.27 13.71 12.14
N HIS A 128 9.34 14.21 12.78
CA HIS A 128 10.03 13.55 13.91
C HIS A 128 9.15 13.35 15.16
N ASP A 129 8.09 14.14 15.31
CA ASP A 129 7.14 14.02 16.43
C ASP A 129 6.31 12.72 16.37
N LYS A 130 6.10 12.15 15.18
CA LYS A 130 5.41 10.86 14.98
C LYS A 130 6.34 9.76 14.47
N MET A 131 7.52 10.12 13.98
CA MET A 131 8.46 9.20 13.33
C MET A 131 9.43 8.56 14.32
N LEU A 132 9.50 7.23 14.29
CA LEU A 132 10.42 6.39 15.03
C LEU A 132 11.35 5.67 14.07
N TYR A 133 12.64 5.97 14.16
CA TYR A 133 13.69 5.25 13.45
C TYR A 133 14.19 4.08 14.29
N HIS A 134 14.35 2.93 13.64
CA HIS A 134 14.96 1.75 14.24
C HIS A 134 16.00 1.15 13.29
N GLU A 135 17.25 1.06 13.76
CA GLU A 135 18.30 0.30 13.07
C GLU A 135 18.13 -1.18 13.41
N LEU A 136 18.05 -2.03 12.39
CA LEU A 136 17.82 -3.46 12.57
C LEU A 136 18.92 -4.10 13.43
N GLU A 137 18.52 -4.72 14.54
CA GLU A 137 19.43 -5.46 15.40
C GLU A 137 19.47 -6.94 14.96
N PHE A 138 20.68 -7.48 14.78
CA PHE A 138 20.88 -8.90 14.48
C PHE A 138 21.25 -9.68 15.73
N SER A 139 20.55 -10.78 15.97
CA SER A 139 20.98 -11.76 16.97
C SER A 139 22.32 -12.39 16.58
N GLY A 140 23.21 -12.61 17.56
CA GLY A 140 24.46 -13.36 17.34
C GLY A 140 24.24 -14.81 16.85
N SER A 141 23.04 -15.37 17.02
CA SER A 141 22.63 -16.68 16.50
C SER A 141 21.94 -16.64 15.13
N PHE A 142 21.69 -15.46 14.57
CA PHE A 142 21.04 -15.33 13.27
C PHE A 142 21.96 -15.83 12.15
N ARG A 143 21.49 -16.82 11.39
CA ARG A 143 22.21 -17.43 10.26
C ARG A 143 21.23 -17.53 9.08
N PRO A 144 21.13 -16.50 8.23
CA PRO A 144 20.21 -16.52 7.11
C PRO A 144 20.70 -17.51 6.04
N GLU A 145 19.79 -18.33 5.52
CA GLU A 145 20.09 -19.27 4.41
C GLU A 145 19.48 -18.77 3.09
N ARG A 146 18.43 -17.95 3.17
CA ARG A 146 17.70 -17.40 2.04
C ARG A 146 17.63 -15.88 2.17
N THR A 147 17.52 -15.19 1.04
CA THR A 147 17.33 -13.72 1.01
C THR A 147 16.12 -13.26 1.80
N TRP A 148 15.02 -14.04 1.73
CA TRP A 148 13.80 -13.82 2.50
C TRP A 148 13.97 -13.90 4.01
N ASP A 149 15.02 -14.53 4.54
CA ASP A 149 15.21 -14.63 5.99
C ASP A 149 15.62 -13.26 6.57
N ILE A 150 16.44 -12.49 5.84
CA ILE A 150 16.81 -11.11 6.22
C ILE A 150 15.60 -10.19 6.05
N GLU A 151 14.86 -10.32 4.96
CA GLU A 151 13.61 -9.56 4.75
C GLU A 151 12.60 -9.82 5.86
N SER A 152 12.39 -11.08 6.23
CA SER A 152 11.47 -11.47 7.32
C SER A 152 11.90 -10.85 8.65
N LEU A 153 13.20 -10.92 8.97
CA LEU A 153 13.74 -10.33 10.19
C LEU A 153 13.54 -8.81 10.23
N GLN A 154 13.87 -8.10 9.13
CA GLN A 154 13.69 -6.65 9.05
C GLN A 154 12.21 -6.26 9.19
N ARG A 155 11.33 -7.04 8.57
CA ARG A 155 9.88 -6.79 8.59
C ARG A 155 9.28 -7.02 9.98
N ASP A 156 9.68 -8.10 10.65
CA ASP A 156 9.21 -8.41 11.99
C ASP A 156 9.81 -7.50 13.07
N ALA A 157 10.97 -6.88 12.82
CA ALA A 157 11.63 -6.01 13.80
C ALA A 157 10.78 -4.82 14.24
N SER A 158 9.93 -4.28 13.37
CA SER A 158 9.00 -3.21 13.74
C SER A 158 8.06 -3.63 14.87
N TYR A 159 7.75 -4.93 14.97
CA TYR A 159 6.96 -5.48 16.07
C TYR A 159 7.85 -6.05 17.17
N GLU A 160 8.80 -6.93 16.85
CA GLU A 160 9.56 -7.67 17.86
C GLU A 160 10.64 -6.84 18.58
N GLN A 161 11.23 -5.87 17.89
CA GLN A 161 12.34 -5.06 18.44
C GLN A 161 11.86 -3.68 18.91
N VAL A 162 10.81 -3.12 18.30
CA VAL A 162 10.31 -1.78 18.61
C VAL A 162 9.12 -1.79 19.57
N PHE A 163 8.05 -2.58 19.35
CA PHE A 163 6.85 -2.52 20.21
C PHE A 163 7.13 -2.74 21.70
N PRO A 164 8.00 -3.68 22.13
CA PRO A 164 8.33 -3.85 23.54
C PRO A 164 8.95 -2.61 24.20
N LYS A 165 9.52 -1.69 23.41
CA LYS A 165 10.18 -0.47 23.87
C LYS A 165 9.21 0.74 23.89
N LEU A 166 8.00 0.60 23.35
CA LEU A 166 7.01 1.68 23.29
C LEU A 166 6.33 1.90 24.64
N THR A 167 6.34 3.14 25.12
CA THR A 167 5.78 3.54 26.42
C THR A 167 4.95 4.82 26.30
N GLY A 168 4.18 5.15 27.34
CA GLY A 168 3.34 6.35 27.38
C GLY A 168 2.31 6.40 26.25
N ASP A 169 2.15 7.56 25.62
CA ASP A 169 1.17 7.77 24.55
C ASP A 169 1.42 6.92 23.30
N ARG A 170 2.65 6.46 23.10
CA ARG A 170 3.04 5.57 22.01
C ARG A 170 2.86 4.09 22.33
N ALA A 171 2.51 3.71 23.56
CA ALA A 171 2.30 2.32 23.94
C ALA A 171 1.04 1.73 23.26
N PRO A 172 1.10 0.52 22.68
CA PRO A 172 -0.04 -0.07 21.98
C PRO A 172 -1.15 -0.46 22.96
N ARG A 173 -2.40 -0.28 22.53
CA ARG A 173 -3.60 -0.74 23.23
C ARG A 173 -4.33 -1.76 22.38
N LEU A 174 -5.12 -2.63 23.01
CA LEU A 174 -5.94 -3.60 22.30
C LEU A 174 -6.84 -2.90 21.27
N GLY A 175 -6.80 -3.39 20.03
CA GLY A 175 -7.54 -2.84 18.90
C GLY A 175 -6.88 -1.65 18.20
N ASP A 176 -5.73 -1.14 18.67
CA ASP A 176 -4.92 -0.20 17.89
C ASP A 176 -4.46 -0.89 16.59
N VAL A 177 -4.31 -0.13 15.51
CA VAL A 177 -4.05 -0.68 14.17
C VAL A 177 -2.60 -0.71 13.78
N LEU A 178 -2.24 -1.78 13.10
CA LEU A 178 -0.92 -2.00 12.53
C LEU A 178 -1.11 -2.12 11.02
N VAL A 179 -0.51 -1.20 10.27
CA VAL A 179 -0.38 -1.29 8.81
C VAL A 179 1.04 -1.76 8.51
N VAL A 180 1.18 -2.82 7.72
CA VAL A 180 2.45 -3.38 7.31
C VAL A 180 2.58 -3.20 5.80
N ALA A 181 3.56 -2.42 5.39
CA ALA A 181 3.73 -2.02 4.00
C ALA A 181 5.21 -1.98 3.61
N ASP A 182 5.47 -2.17 2.32
CA ASP A 182 6.71 -1.67 1.73
C ASP A 182 6.57 -0.14 1.51
N VAL A 183 7.67 0.60 1.43
CA VAL A 183 7.65 2.07 1.45
C VAL A 183 6.86 2.69 0.28
N ASP A 184 6.85 2.02 -0.87
CA ASP A 184 6.16 2.38 -2.11
C ASP A 184 4.71 1.88 -2.18
N GLU A 185 4.20 1.23 -1.12
CA GLU A 185 2.81 0.77 -0.95
C GLU A 185 2.08 1.69 0.04
N ILE A 186 1.53 2.80 -0.44
CA ILE A 186 0.98 3.89 0.39
C ILE A 186 -0.54 3.75 0.53
N PRO A 187 -1.07 3.45 1.74
CA PRO A 187 -2.50 3.57 2.01
C PRO A 187 -3.03 4.98 1.71
N ARG A 188 -4.27 5.05 1.26
CA ARG A 188 -4.96 6.35 1.14
C ARG A 188 -5.28 6.90 2.54
N PRO A 189 -5.28 8.23 2.74
CA PRO A 189 -5.70 8.82 4.03
C PRO A 189 -7.06 8.31 4.49
N ASP A 190 -8.04 8.27 3.58
CA ASP A 190 -9.38 7.74 3.86
C ASP A 190 -9.37 6.27 4.29
N THR A 191 -8.44 5.46 3.76
CA THR A 191 -8.27 4.09 4.22
C THR A 191 -7.83 4.05 5.68
N ILE A 192 -6.89 4.90 6.09
CA ILE A 192 -6.45 4.97 7.48
C ILE A 192 -7.61 5.43 8.40
N HIS A 193 -8.42 6.40 7.96
CA HIS A 193 -9.62 6.82 8.68
C HIS A 193 -10.66 5.70 8.80
N THR A 194 -10.95 4.99 7.71
CA THR A 194 -11.85 3.82 7.71
C THR A 194 -11.33 2.75 8.64
N LEU A 195 -10.04 2.42 8.56
CA LEU A 195 -9.44 1.50 9.51
C LEU A 195 -9.79 2.03 10.88
N ARG A 196 -9.32 3.22 11.30
CA ARG A 196 -9.51 3.79 12.65
C ARG A 196 -10.94 3.68 13.17
N ALA A 197 -11.93 3.92 12.33
CA ALA A 197 -13.35 3.93 12.72
C ALA A 197 -14.02 2.56 12.73
N CYS A 198 -13.46 1.54 12.05
CA CYS A 198 -14.19 0.31 11.73
C CYS A 198 -13.50 -0.96 12.28
N ASN A 199 -14.32 -1.93 12.69
CA ASN A 199 -13.90 -3.30 12.91
C ASN A 199 -13.64 -3.96 11.56
N PHE A 200 -12.49 -4.61 11.41
CA PHE A 200 -12.14 -5.34 10.21
C PHE A 200 -11.50 -6.69 10.57
N PRO A 201 -11.47 -7.66 9.64
CA PRO A 201 -10.89 -8.97 9.90
C PRO A 201 -9.41 -8.88 10.28
N ARG A 202 -8.94 -9.77 11.17
CA ARG A 202 -7.56 -9.78 11.68
C ARG A 202 -6.49 -9.77 10.58
N ARG A 203 -6.79 -10.31 9.40
CA ARG A 203 -5.93 -10.25 8.20
C ARG A 203 -6.65 -9.48 7.11
N LEU A 204 -6.44 -8.18 7.05
CA LEU A 204 -7.03 -7.36 6.01
C LEU A 204 -6.02 -7.07 4.91
N THR A 205 -6.32 -7.48 3.68
CA THR A 205 -5.57 -7.07 2.50
C THR A 205 -6.08 -5.72 2.02
N LEU A 206 -5.19 -4.73 1.98
CA LEU A 206 -5.45 -3.41 1.41
C LEU A 206 -5.03 -3.47 -0.06
N PHE A 207 -5.98 -3.61 -0.99
CA PHE A 207 -5.65 -3.69 -2.40
C PHE A 207 -5.24 -2.32 -2.95
N SER A 208 -4.06 -2.31 -3.58
CA SER A 208 -3.47 -1.13 -4.19
C SER A 208 -3.78 -1.05 -5.68
N ARG A 209 -4.09 0.16 -6.15
CA ARG A 209 -3.90 0.48 -7.57
C ARG A 209 -2.41 0.39 -7.89
N PHE A 210 -2.10 -0.47 -8.84
CA PHE A 210 -0.72 -0.85 -9.13
C PHE A 210 -0.18 -0.06 -10.33
N TYR A 211 0.86 0.73 -10.06
CA TYR A 211 1.59 1.53 -11.01
C TYR A 211 3.03 1.05 -11.12
N TYR A 212 3.66 1.37 -12.24
CA TYR A 212 5.01 0.92 -12.56
C TYR A 212 5.82 2.06 -13.18
N TYR A 213 7.05 2.29 -12.72
CA TYR A 213 7.91 3.43 -13.08
C TYR A 213 7.40 4.83 -12.76
N SER A 214 6.10 5.10 -12.90
CA SER A 214 5.43 6.36 -12.59
C SER A 214 3.92 6.10 -12.51
N PHE A 215 3.16 7.10 -12.10
CA PHE A 215 1.70 7.05 -12.13
C PHE A 215 1.10 7.16 -13.54
N GLN A 216 1.93 7.24 -14.59
CA GLN A 216 1.47 7.12 -15.98
C GLN A 216 1.22 5.67 -16.37
N PHE A 217 1.91 4.68 -15.80
CA PHE A 217 1.79 3.30 -16.26
C PHE A 217 1.09 2.45 -15.21
N GLN A 218 -0.22 2.30 -15.36
CA GLN A 218 -1.01 1.43 -14.49
C GLN A 218 -0.96 -0.01 -15.00
N SER A 219 -0.72 -0.97 -14.12
CA SER A 219 -0.75 -2.40 -14.45
C SER A 219 -2.14 -2.83 -14.91
N VAL A 220 -2.17 -3.61 -15.98
CA VAL A 220 -3.38 -4.26 -16.51
C VAL A 220 -3.51 -5.64 -15.85
N GLY A 221 -4.54 -5.84 -15.06
CA GLY A 221 -4.77 -7.12 -14.35
C GLY A 221 -5.35 -6.94 -12.95
N PRO A 222 -5.22 -7.95 -12.08
CA PRO A 222 -5.63 -7.84 -10.68
C PRO A 222 -4.89 -6.71 -9.96
N GLU A 223 -5.57 -6.08 -9.01
CA GLU A 223 -4.94 -5.11 -8.10
C GLU A 223 -3.83 -5.76 -7.27
N TRP A 224 -2.84 -4.96 -6.86
CA TRP A 224 -1.76 -5.44 -6.02
C TRP A 224 -2.31 -5.74 -4.62
N HIS A 225 -2.00 -6.92 -4.08
CA HIS A 225 -2.63 -7.47 -2.88
C HIS A 225 -1.89 -7.08 -1.59
N HIS A 226 -1.33 -5.88 -1.56
CA HIS A 226 -0.64 -5.28 -0.44
C HIS A 226 -0.87 -3.76 -0.47
N PRO A 227 -0.76 -3.05 0.67
CA PRO A 227 -0.27 -3.49 1.99
C PRO A 227 -1.27 -4.35 2.79
N GLN A 228 -0.91 -4.71 4.03
CA GLN A 228 -1.79 -5.42 4.96
C GLN A 228 -2.08 -4.59 6.19
N ALA A 229 -3.26 -4.79 6.76
CA ALA A 229 -3.62 -4.29 8.07
C ALA A 229 -4.01 -5.42 9.02
N THR A 230 -3.63 -5.25 10.27
CA THR A 230 -4.10 -6.03 11.42
C THR A 230 -4.33 -5.08 12.59
N TYR A 231 -4.69 -5.63 13.74
CA TYR A 231 -4.83 -4.87 14.99
C TYR A 231 -4.06 -5.55 16.11
N PHE A 232 -3.63 -4.75 17.08
CA PHE A 232 -2.94 -5.21 18.26
C PHE A 232 -3.90 -6.01 19.15
N ASP A 233 -3.55 -7.26 19.43
CA ASP A 233 -4.31 -8.18 20.29
C ASP A 233 -3.34 -8.94 21.22
N ALA A 234 -2.40 -8.20 21.82
CA ALA A 234 -1.35 -8.73 22.69
C ALA A 234 -0.63 -9.94 22.05
N GLU A 235 -0.63 -11.09 22.72
CA GLU A 235 0.01 -12.33 22.25
C GLU A 235 -0.59 -12.89 20.95
N LYS A 236 -1.82 -12.47 20.60
CA LYS A 236 -2.49 -12.84 19.35
C LYS A 236 -2.28 -11.80 18.24
N THR A 237 -1.45 -10.79 18.42
CA THR A 237 -1.10 -9.93 17.29
C THR A 237 -0.37 -10.75 16.22
N LEU A 238 -0.74 -10.58 14.95
CA LEU A 238 0.00 -11.21 13.86
C LEU A 238 1.32 -10.49 13.65
N LYS A 239 2.41 -11.25 13.54
CA LYS A 239 3.70 -10.68 13.18
C LYS A 239 3.64 -10.09 11.77
N PRO A 240 4.34 -8.99 11.49
CA PRO A 240 4.36 -8.35 10.17
C PRO A 240 4.64 -9.32 9.00
N ASN A 241 5.60 -10.22 9.14
CA ASN A 241 5.95 -11.20 8.10
C ASN A 241 4.89 -12.29 7.97
N ASP A 242 4.32 -12.78 9.07
CA ASP A 242 3.19 -13.73 9.03
C ASP A 242 1.96 -13.11 8.35
N LEU A 243 1.71 -11.82 8.59
CA LEU A 243 0.62 -11.10 7.96
C LEU A 243 0.82 -10.97 6.44
N ARG A 244 2.05 -10.65 5.99
CA ARG A 244 2.44 -10.53 4.58
C ARG A 244 2.47 -11.87 3.83
N GLY A 245 3.09 -12.89 4.43
CA GLY A 245 3.33 -14.20 3.83
C GLY A 245 2.21 -15.23 4.01
N SER A 246 1.06 -14.82 4.56
CA SER A 246 -0.02 -15.74 4.97
C SER A 246 0.43 -16.82 5.98
N GLY A 247 1.38 -16.46 6.85
CA GLY A 247 1.83 -17.24 8.01
C GLY A 247 0.89 -17.13 9.22
N GLY A 248 1.15 -17.93 10.26
CA GLY A 248 0.31 -18.02 11.46
C GLY A 248 -1.04 -18.75 11.26
N GLY A 249 -1.36 -19.71 12.13
CA GLY A 249 -2.59 -20.50 12.05
C GLY A 249 -2.62 -21.49 10.88
N ASN A 250 -3.69 -22.29 10.77
CA ASN A 250 -3.92 -23.21 9.64
C ASN A 250 -4.73 -22.55 8.51
N TYR A 251 -4.79 -23.20 7.33
CA TYR A 251 -5.48 -22.68 6.15
C TYR A 251 -6.93 -22.24 6.42
N TYR A 252 -7.70 -23.02 7.17
CA TYR A 252 -9.09 -22.70 7.48
C TYR A 252 -9.22 -21.49 8.40
N SER A 253 -8.38 -21.41 9.45
CA SER A 253 -8.37 -20.23 10.33
C SER A 253 -7.99 -18.96 9.57
N ARG A 254 -6.96 -19.02 8.72
CA ARG A 254 -6.55 -17.87 7.91
C ARG A 254 -7.68 -17.39 7.01
N LYS A 255 -8.33 -18.30 6.29
CA LYS A 255 -9.45 -17.96 5.41
C LYS A 255 -10.62 -17.30 6.17
N LYS A 256 -10.90 -17.70 7.41
CA LYS A 256 -11.95 -17.08 8.24
C LYS A 256 -11.56 -15.72 8.79
N GLU A 257 -10.27 -15.50 9.03
CA GLU A 257 -9.71 -14.25 9.54
C GLU A 257 -9.39 -13.23 8.44
N SER A 258 -9.49 -13.62 7.17
CA SER A 258 -9.12 -12.80 6.02
C SER A 258 -10.26 -11.91 5.53
N GLY A 259 -9.93 -10.69 5.18
CA GLY A 259 -10.78 -9.74 4.48
C GLY A 259 -10.02 -8.99 3.39
N SER A 260 -10.74 -8.19 2.62
CA SER A 260 -10.20 -7.41 1.50
C SER A 260 -10.80 -6.01 1.47
N TYR A 261 -9.97 -5.01 1.22
CA TYR A 261 -10.39 -3.61 1.05
C TYR A 261 -9.87 -3.09 -0.30
N ALA A 262 -10.76 -3.02 -1.28
CA ALA A 262 -10.47 -2.57 -2.65
C ALA A 262 -10.13 -1.07 -2.71
N ASN A 263 -9.31 -0.68 -3.70
CA ASN A 263 -8.92 0.72 -3.96
C ASN A 263 -8.43 1.49 -2.70
N SER A 264 -7.77 0.79 -1.79
CA SER A 264 -7.43 1.34 -0.48
C SER A 264 -6.02 1.95 -0.43
N SER A 265 -5.22 1.71 -1.47
CA SER A 265 -3.80 2.09 -1.47
C SER A 265 -3.31 2.41 -2.90
N TRP A 266 -2.18 3.09 -2.97
CA TRP A 266 -1.35 3.21 -4.18
C TRP A 266 -0.12 2.31 -4.03
N HIS A 267 0.29 1.67 -5.11
CA HIS A 267 1.59 1.01 -5.17
C HIS A 267 2.31 1.42 -6.44
N CYS A 268 3.52 1.98 -6.34
CA CYS A 268 4.31 2.38 -7.49
C CYS A 268 5.64 1.64 -7.50
N SER A 269 5.68 0.49 -8.16
CA SER A 269 6.89 -0.32 -8.16
C SER A 269 7.92 0.23 -9.13
N SER A 270 9.18 0.24 -8.67
CA SER A 270 10.34 0.67 -9.46
C SER A 270 10.21 2.11 -9.97
N CYS A 271 9.55 2.97 -9.20
CA CYS A 271 9.31 4.36 -9.53
C CYS A 271 10.45 5.25 -9.03
N PHE A 272 11.60 5.17 -9.72
CA PHE A 272 12.85 5.80 -9.30
C PHE A 272 13.28 6.96 -10.21
N ASP A 273 13.99 7.93 -9.66
CA ASP A 273 14.47 9.11 -10.39
C ASP A 273 15.83 8.91 -11.08
N SER A 274 16.42 7.72 -11.00
CA SER A 274 17.79 7.44 -11.46
C SER A 274 18.00 5.97 -11.83
N VAL A 275 18.83 5.74 -12.85
CA VAL A 275 19.33 4.41 -13.25
C VAL A 275 20.00 3.72 -12.07
N ASP A 276 20.79 4.44 -11.29
CA ASP A 276 21.46 3.89 -10.10
C ASP A 276 20.49 3.26 -9.10
N GLN A 277 19.31 3.85 -8.87
CA GLN A 277 18.28 3.28 -8.00
C GLN A 277 17.68 1.99 -8.57
N PHE A 278 17.45 1.90 -9.89
CA PHE A 278 17.04 0.65 -10.54
C PHE A 278 18.09 -0.45 -10.32
N LEU A 279 19.35 -0.13 -10.58
CA LEU A 279 20.47 -1.07 -10.44
C LEU A 279 20.67 -1.52 -8.99
N ASN A 280 20.48 -0.61 -8.02
CA ASN A 280 20.52 -0.93 -6.60
C ASN A 280 19.36 -1.84 -6.18
N LYS A 281 18.13 -1.54 -6.63
CA LYS A 281 16.96 -2.37 -6.34
C LYS A 281 17.14 -3.80 -6.85
N MET A 282 17.59 -3.96 -8.09
CA MET A 282 17.90 -5.26 -8.67
C MET A 282 18.96 -6.03 -7.87
N ALA A 283 19.95 -5.32 -7.32
CA ALA A 283 21.03 -5.92 -6.53
C ALA A 283 20.63 -6.24 -5.08
N SER A 284 19.54 -5.67 -4.55
CA SER A 284 19.23 -5.70 -3.12
C SER A 284 17.99 -6.49 -2.74
N PHE A 285 17.02 -6.67 -3.65
CA PHE A 285 15.76 -7.36 -3.33
C PHE A 285 15.86 -8.89 -3.32
N SER A 286 14.85 -9.57 -2.76
CA SER A 286 14.89 -11.02 -2.55
C SER A 286 14.81 -11.85 -3.85
N HIS A 287 14.33 -11.27 -4.95
CA HIS A 287 14.19 -11.93 -6.25
C HIS A 287 15.51 -11.99 -7.06
N SER A 288 16.46 -12.80 -6.63
CA SER A 288 17.82 -12.88 -7.21
C SER A 288 17.88 -13.10 -8.73
N TRP A 289 16.91 -13.80 -9.34
CA TRP A 289 16.87 -14.05 -10.79
C TRP A 289 16.71 -12.78 -11.64
N MET A 290 16.20 -11.70 -11.04
CA MET A 290 15.94 -10.41 -11.69
C MET A 290 17.17 -9.49 -11.73
N ASN A 291 18.31 -9.94 -11.18
CA ASN A 291 19.58 -9.22 -11.17
C ASN A 291 20.53 -9.62 -12.33
N GLY A 292 20.01 -10.21 -13.40
CA GLY A 292 20.80 -10.65 -14.54
C GLY A 292 21.48 -9.50 -15.30
N PRO A 293 22.70 -9.68 -15.85
CA PRO A 293 23.42 -8.64 -16.61
C PRO A 293 22.61 -8.03 -17.76
N GLN A 294 21.72 -8.82 -18.38
CA GLN A 294 20.87 -8.38 -19.48
C GLN A 294 19.86 -7.29 -19.11
N TYR A 295 19.53 -7.12 -17.82
CA TYR A 295 18.56 -6.11 -17.35
C TYR A 295 19.24 -4.82 -16.86
N ARG A 296 20.57 -4.78 -16.86
CA ARG A 296 21.36 -3.72 -16.22
C ARG A 296 21.89 -2.65 -17.19
N ASN A 297 21.51 -2.73 -18.46
CA ASN A 297 21.88 -1.72 -19.47
C ASN A 297 21.06 -0.42 -19.24
N PRO A 298 21.71 0.75 -19.06
CA PRO A 298 21.01 2.03 -18.84
C PRO A 298 20.05 2.43 -19.97
N ASP A 299 20.41 2.22 -21.24
CA ASP A 299 19.55 2.55 -22.39
C ASP A 299 18.30 1.67 -22.41
N HIS A 300 18.45 0.39 -22.05
CA HIS A 300 17.31 -0.54 -21.88
C HIS A 300 16.41 -0.09 -20.72
N ILE A 301 16.97 0.29 -19.58
CA ILE A 301 16.22 0.84 -18.44
C ILE A 301 15.44 2.08 -18.86
N ALA A 302 16.11 3.07 -19.45
CA ALA A 302 15.50 4.32 -19.87
C ALA A 302 14.40 4.10 -20.91
N SER A 303 14.64 3.23 -21.90
CA SER A 303 13.63 2.85 -22.90
C SER A 303 12.40 2.18 -22.26
N ALA A 304 12.63 1.21 -21.38
CA ALA A 304 11.54 0.50 -20.68
C ALA A 304 10.70 1.45 -19.81
N VAL A 305 11.36 2.38 -19.09
CA VAL A 305 10.71 3.41 -18.26
C VAL A 305 9.90 4.39 -19.11
N ARG A 306 10.47 4.87 -20.23
CA ARG A 306 9.82 5.84 -21.12
C ARG A 306 8.58 5.27 -21.81
N ASP A 307 8.68 4.02 -22.23
CA ASP A 307 7.67 3.36 -23.06
C ASP A 307 6.68 2.54 -22.23
N GLY A 308 6.90 2.40 -20.92
CA GLY A 308 6.06 1.57 -20.05
C GLY A 308 6.16 0.08 -20.39
N GLN A 309 7.36 -0.42 -20.67
CA GLN A 309 7.61 -1.82 -20.97
C GLN A 309 8.22 -2.53 -19.75
N ASP A 310 7.88 -3.80 -19.50
CA ASP A 310 8.48 -4.55 -18.40
C ASP A 310 9.98 -4.76 -18.64
N ILE A 311 10.82 -4.23 -17.76
CA ILE A 311 12.28 -4.29 -17.89
C ILE A 311 12.83 -5.73 -17.91
N TRP A 312 12.11 -6.68 -17.30
CA TRP A 312 12.46 -8.10 -17.28
C TRP A 312 11.80 -8.92 -18.40
N GLY A 313 11.04 -8.30 -19.30
CA GLY A 313 10.43 -8.97 -20.45
C GLY A 313 9.32 -9.97 -20.10
N ARG A 314 8.69 -9.85 -18.93
CA ARG A 314 7.60 -10.74 -18.49
C ARG A 314 6.33 -10.44 -19.28
N LYS A 315 5.84 -11.43 -20.02
CA LYS A 315 4.59 -11.30 -20.82
C LYS A 315 3.33 -11.04 -19.98
N SER A 316 3.35 -11.40 -18.70
CA SER A 316 2.24 -11.18 -17.76
C SER A 316 2.21 -9.76 -17.18
N SER A 317 3.24 -8.95 -17.41
CA SER A 317 3.36 -7.60 -16.89
C SER A 317 3.12 -6.62 -18.02
N THR A 318 1.88 -6.16 -18.16
CA THR A 318 1.47 -5.18 -19.15
C THR A 318 0.92 -3.94 -18.46
N PHE A 319 1.20 -2.79 -19.03
CA PHE A 319 0.85 -1.50 -18.45
C PHE A 319 0.05 -0.66 -19.44
N GLN A 320 -0.99 -0.02 -18.94
CA GLN A 320 -1.74 0.99 -19.65
C GLN A 320 -1.18 2.36 -19.30
N ARG A 321 -0.89 3.16 -20.33
CA ARG A 321 -0.49 4.55 -20.17
C ARG A 321 -1.69 5.45 -19.88
N LEU A 322 -1.55 6.34 -18.91
CA LEU A 322 -2.53 7.33 -18.45
C LEU A 322 -1.94 8.73 -18.62
N ASP A 323 -2.46 9.52 -19.55
CA ASP A 323 -1.85 10.81 -19.90
C ASP A 323 -2.16 11.94 -18.89
N ASN A 324 -3.21 11.81 -18.07
CA ASN A 324 -3.62 12.84 -17.10
C ASN A 324 -4.14 12.23 -15.79
N ASN A 325 -3.41 11.25 -15.24
CA ASN A 325 -3.82 10.61 -14.01
C ASN A 325 -3.89 11.62 -12.84
N GLN A 326 -5.07 11.75 -12.23
CA GLN A 326 -5.31 12.61 -11.06
C GLN A 326 -5.23 11.86 -9.74
N ASP A 327 -5.16 10.53 -9.80
CA ASP A 327 -5.12 9.65 -8.65
C ASP A 327 -3.67 9.43 -8.18
N LEU A 328 -3.16 10.43 -7.45
CA LEU A 328 -1.78 10.53 -7.00
C LEU A 328 -1.73 10.88 -5.50
N PRO A 329 -0.66 10.50 -4.77
CA PRO A 329 -0.39 11.05 -3.45
C PRO A 329 -0.32 12.59 -3.48
N PRO A 330 -0.79 13.29 -2.41
CA PRO A 330 -0.87 14.76 -2.39
C PRO A 330 0.45 15.46 -2.73
N LEU A 331 1.57 15.02 -2.14
CA LEU A 331 2.89 15.59 -2.40
C LEU A 331 3.31 15.45 -3.88
N VAL A 332 3.05 14.28 -4.48
CA VAL A 332 3.37 14.03 -5.90
C VAL A 332 2.57 14.96 -6.82
N LYS A 333 1.32 15.24 -6.46
CA LYS A 333 0.45 16.14 -7.23
C LYS A 333 0.97 17.58 -7.20
N GLY A 334 1.43 18.05 -6.03
CA GLY A 334 1.73 19.46 -5.78
C GLY A 334 3.20 19.89 -5.89
N ASP A 335 4.16 18.97 -5.86
CA ASP A 335 5.60 19.28 -5.82
C ASP A 335 6.32 18.81 -7.11
N ASP A 336 7.02 19.75 -7.75
CA ASP A 336 7.69 19.53 -9.03
C ASP A 336 8.96 18.67 -8.93
N ARG A 337 9.52 18.48 -7.73
CA ARG A 337 10.60 17.50 -7.51
C ARG A 337 10.18 16.09 -7.96
N PHE A 338 8.89 15.78 -7.87
CA PHE A 338 8.33 14.48 -8.23
C PHE A 338 7.74 14.45 -9.65
N ILE A 339 8.16 15.36 -10.55
CA ILE A 339 7.70 15.36 -11.94
C ILE A 339 7.94 14.03 -12.65
N TYR A 340 9.03 13.33 -12.32
CA TYR A 340 9.34 11.99 -12.85
C TYR A 340 8.27 10.94 -12.50
N LEU A 341 7.50 11.13 -11.43
CA LEU A 341 6.37 10.25 -11.06
C LEU A 341 5.09 10.58 -11.83
N LYS A 342 5.02 11.74 -12.49
CA LYS A 342 3.87 12.21 -13.28
C LYS A 342 4.12 12.10 -14.78
N ASP A 343 5.36 12.29 -15.22
CA ASP A 343 5.73 12.24 -16.63
C ASP A 343 7.12 11.63 -16.87
N ARG A 344 7.14 10.58 -17.70
CA ARG A 344 8.31 9.81 -18.15
C ARG A 344 8.57 9.98 -19.64
N SER A 345 7.85 10.85 -20.33
CA SER A 345 7.86 10.93 -21.80
C SER A 345 9.11 11.58 -22.39
N GLY A 346 9.91 12.27 -21.57
CA GLY A 346 11.12 12.96 -22.00
C GLY A 346 12.20 12.01 -22.51
N GLU A 347 13.21 12.57 -23.18
CA GLU A 347 14.36 11.83 -23.69
C GLU A 347 15.06 11.04 -22.58
N SER A 348 15.26 11.66 -21.41
CA SER A 348 15.87 10.98 -20.26
C SER A 348 14.94 10.06 -19.47
N ALA A 349 13.66 9.96 -19.86
CA ALA A 349 12.63 9.26 -19.12
C ALA A 349 12.47 9.74 -17.65
N GLY A 350 12.86 10.99 -17.35
CA GLY A 350 12.85 11.52 -15.98
C GLY A 350 13.90 10.85 -15.07
N LEU A 351 14.93 10.24 -15.64
CA LEU A 351 16.10 9.70 -14.92
C LEU A 351 17.19 10.78 -14.90
N LYS A 352 17.61 11.22 -13.72
CA LYS A 352 18.52 12.37 -13.55
C LYS A 352 19.97 12.08 -13.96
N ASP A 353 20.34 10.81 -14.02
CA ASP A 353 21.67 10.29 -14.31
C ASP A 353 21.74 9.66 -15.72
N TYR A 354 20.73 9.90 -16.55
CA TYR A 354 20.67 9.42 -17.93
C TYR A 354 20.58 10.63 -18.89
N PRO A 355 21.33 10.62 -20.02
CA PRO A 355 21.38 11.73 -20.99
C PRO A 355 20.03 12.17 -21.57
#